data_AF-A0A382KG06-F1
#
_entry.id   AF-A0A382KG06-F1
#
_cell.length_a   1.000
_cell.length_b   1.000
_cell.length_c   1.000
_cell.angle_alpha   90.00
_cell.angle_beta   90.00
_cell.angle_gamma   90.00
#
_symmetry.space_group_name_H-M   'P 1'
#
loop_
_entity.id
_entity.type
_entity.pdbx_description
1 polymer ?
#
loop_
_entity_poly.entity_id
_entity_poly.type
_entity_poly.pdbx_seq_one_letter_code
_entity_poly.pdbx_strand_id
1 'polypeptide(L)'
;MESVLIVVVAFVGYLVAYNTYGRYLSQKVFRLDADKQTPSRELEDGVDYVPTKKQVIFGHHFTSIAGTGPIVGPAIGIIWGWVPALMWIFLGSVFMGAVHDLGALVISLRHKGHTMAEITGMVMNRHLKIMFFIIVFLALLIVIAIFGLVIAVIFNKYPAAVLPVWLQIPIAIAMGRAIRSGTANLTKITAIAVAAMYGSIALGYYLPLPMPEIAGLPSTGVWTILLLIYAYVASTLSVTTLLQPRDFINAWQLMVAMGLLVLGVFIAAPVMVAPAFNLSPEGAPPWMPFLFITIACGAI
;
A
#
# COMPACT_ATOMS: atom_id res chain seq x y z
N MET A 1 4.65 -4.59 29.25
CA MET A 1 4.30 -6.02 29.13
C MET A 1 2.98 -6.23 28.39
N GLU A 2 1.95 -5.41 28.64
CA GLU A 2 0.65 -5.51 27.95
C GLU A 2 0.75 -5.31 26.43
N SER A 3 1.51 -4.31 25.97
CA SER A 3 1.73 -4.03 24.54
C SER A 3 2.38 -5.19 23.78
N VAL A 4 3.37 -5.84 24.38
CA VAL A 4 4.03 -7.03 23.81
C VAL A 4 3.06 -8.19 23.70
N LEU A 5 2.25 -8.43 24.73
CA LEU A 5 1.23 -9.49 24.71
C LEU A 5 0.21 -9.26 23.59
N ILE A 6 -0.25 -8.01 23.41
CA ILE A 6 -1.19 -7.65 22.34
C ILE A 6 -0.60 -7.98 20.96
N VAL A 7 0.66 -7.60 20.72
CA VAL A 7 1.35 -7.88 19.44
C VAL A 7 1.46 -9.39 19.21
N VAL A 8 1.87 -10.15 20.22
CA VAL A 8 2.01 -11.61 20.12
C VAL A 8 0.66 -12.27 19.85
N VAL A 9 -0.40 -11.88 20.57
CA VAL A 9 -1.75 -12.42 20.39
C VAL A 9 -2.28 -12.11 18.99
N ALA A 10 -2.12 -10.87 18.51
CA ALA A 10 -2.54 -10.49 17.16
C ALA A 10 -1.76 -11.28 16.09
N PHE A 11 -0.44 -11.43 16.25
CA PHE A 11 0.39 -12.17 15.31
C PHE A 11 0.01 -13.65 15.24
N VAL A 12 -0.15 -14.31 16.39
CA VAL A 12 -0.63 -15.70 16.46
C VAL A 12 -2.04 -15.81 15.88
N GLY A 13 -2.91 -14.84 16.17
CA GLY A 13 -4.24 -14.76 15.60
C GLY A 13 -4.23 -14.74 14.06
N TYR A 14 -3.35 -13.94 13.45
CA TYR A 14 -3.23 -13.88 11.99
C TYR A 14 -2.70 -15.19 11.40
N LEU A 15 -1.76 -15.87 12.08
CA LEU A 15 -1.29 -17.19 11.66
C LEU A 15 -2.40 -18.25 11.72
N VAL A 16 -3.23 -18.23 12.77
CA VAL A 16 -4.39 -19.12 12.89
C VAL A 16 -5.41 -18.80 11.80
N ALA A 17 -5.75 -17.52 11.58
CA ALA A 17 -6.70 -17.10 10.55
C ALA A 17 -6.23 -17.49 9.14
N TYR A 18 -4.94 -17.32 8.82
CA TYR A 18 -4.35 -17.73 7.55
C TYR A 18 -4.46 -19.26 7.32
N ASN A 19 -4.12 -20.06 8.34
CA ASN A 19 -4.15 -21.52 8.23
C ASN A 19 -5.55 -22.13 8.31
N THR A 20 -6.54 -21.42 8.87
CA THR A 20 -7.91 -21.90 8.97
C THR A 20 -8.78 -21.27 7.89
N TYR A 21 -9.18 -20.02 8.07
CA TYR A 21 -10.06 -19.29 7.16
C TYR A 21 -9.42 -19.06 5.78
N GLY A 22 -8.14 -18.72 5.72
CA GLY A 22 -7.42 -18.57 4.44
C GLY A 22 -7.35 -19.88 3.63
N ARG A 23 -7.11 -21.02 4.28
CA ARG A 23 -7.20 -22.35 3.63
C ARG A 23 -8.62 -22.69 3.20
N TYR A 24 -9.62 -22.39 4.02
CA TYR A 24 -11.02 -22.56 3.65
C TYR A 24 -11.38 -21.74 2.39
N LEU A 25 -11.02 -20.46 2.36
CA LEU A 25 -11.27 -19.59 1.20
C LEU A 25 -10.57 -20.12 -0.05
N SER A 26 -9.27 -20.40 0.03
CA SER A 26 -8.50 -20.88 -1.12
C SER A 26 -9.00 -22.23 -1.65
N GLN A 27 -9.31 -23.20 -0.78
CA GLN A 27 -9.62 -24.56 -1.20
C GLN A 27 -11.11 -24.79 -1.46
N LYS A 28 -12.01 -24.29 -0.60
CA LYS A 28 -13.45 -24.59 -0.66
C LYS A 28 -14.22 -23.55 -1.45
N VAL A 29 -13.93 -22.26 -1.23
CA VAL A 29 -14.66 -21.15 -1.87
C VAL A 29 -14.10 -20.89 -3.27
N PHE A 30 -12.84 -20.48 -3.35
CA PHE A 30 -12.21 -20.10 -4.61
C PHE A 30 -11.64 -21.28 -5.38
N ARG A 31 -11.34 -22.43 -4.75
CA ARG A 31 -10.76 -23.62 -5.43
C ARG A 31 -9.55 -23.24 -6.28
N LEU A 32 -8.55 -22.62 -5.63
CA LEU A 32 -7.30 -22.23 -6.28
C LEU A 32 -6.54 -23.47 -6.72
N ASP A 33 -5.98 -23.38 -7.92
CA ASP A 33 -5.26 -24.46 -8.58
C ASP A 33 -3.86 -23.97 -8.92
N ALA A 34 -2.84 -24.65 -8.41
CA ALA A 34 -1.45 -24.27 -8.60
C ALA A 34 -0.90 -24.70 -9.97
N ASP A 35 -1.57 -25.64 -10.64
CA ASP A 35 -1.12 -26.22 -11.91
C ASP A 35 -1.66 -25.45 -13.12
N LYS A 36 -2.66 -24.58 -12.92
CA LYS A 36 -3.17 -23.70 -13.97
C LYS A 36 -2.16 -22.60 -14.31
N GLN A 37 -1.91 -22.46 -15.61
CA GLN A 37 -1.12 -21.35 -16.10
C GLN A 37 -1.86 -20.03 -15.86
N THR A 38 -1.13 -19.02 -15.39
CA THR A 38 -1.67 -17.68 -15.18
C THR A 38 -1.68 -16.91 -16.49
N PRO A 39 -2.60 -15.94 -16.68
CA PRO A 39 -2.65 -15.11 -17.89
C PRO A 39 -1.32 -14.43 -18.22
N SER A 40 -0.54 -14.08 -17.20
CA SER A 40 0.80 -13.50 -17.38
C SER A 40 1.78 -14.38 -18.17
N ARG A 41 1.57 -15.70 -18.22
CA ARG A 41 2.37 -16.65 -19.01
C ARG A 41 1.65 -17.10 -20.29
N GLU A 42 0.34 -17.30 -20.23
CA GLU A 42 -0.46 -17.75 -21.38
C GLU A 42 -0.56 -16.68 -22.47
N LEU A 43 -0.66 -15.40 -22.07
CA LEU A 43 -0.85 -14.26 -22.94
C LEU A 43 0.38 -13.34 -22.97
N GLU A 44 1.57 -13.87 -22.66
CA GLU A 44 2.81 -13.09 -22.53
C GLU A 44 3.08 -12.25 -23.78
N ASP A 45 3.08 -10.92 -23.61
CA ASP A 45 3.28 -9.95 -24.68
C ASP A 45 4.43 -8.96 -24.39
N GLY A 46 5.03 -9.05 -23.18
CA GLY A 46 6.10 -8.15 -22.74
C GLY A 46 5.63 -6.73 -22.37
N VAL A 47 4.33 -6.44 -22.44
CA VAL A 47 3.73 -5.13 -22.17
C VAL A 47 2.67 -5.23 -21.07
N ASP A 48 1.53 -5.87 -21.34
CA ASP A 48 0.41 -6.01 -20.40
C ASP A 48 0.51 -7.32 -19.59
N TYR A 49 1.04 -8.38 -20.20
CA TYR A 49 1.23 -9.69 -19.59
C TYR A 49 2.73 -10.01 -19.51
N VAL A 50 3.29 -9.82 -18.31
CA VAL A 50 4.72 -10.05 -18.06
C VAL A 50 4.90 -11.01 -16.89
N PRO A 51 5.46 -12.23 -17.11
CA PRO A 51 5.77 -13.16 -16.05
C PRO A 51 6.73 -12.53 -15.04
N THR A 52 6.30 -12.43 -13.79
CA THR A 52 7.10 -11.84 -12.72
C THR A 52 7.32 -12.83 -11.58
N LYS A 53 8.48 -12.76 -10.93
CA LYS A 53 8.78 -13.55 -9.72
C LYS A 53 7.82 -13.20 -8.59
N LYS A 54 7.32 -14.23 -7.87
CA LYS A 54 6.35 -14.09 -6.77
C LYS A 54 6.75 -13.05 -5.72
N GLN A 55 8.04 -12.95 -5.38
CA GLN A 55 8.55 -12.00 -4.39
C GLN A 55 8.39 -10.54 -4.83
N VAL A 56 8.55 -10.27 -6.13
CA VAL A 56 8.40 -8.91 -6.68
C VAL A 56 6.92 -8.55 -6.76
N ILE A 57 6.07 -9.49 -7.16
CA ILE A 57 4.60 -9.33 -7.16
C ILE A 57 4.10 -9.07 -5.73
N PHE A 58 4.58 -9.85 -4.75
CA PHE A 58 4.24 -9.66 -3.34
C PHE A 58 4.64 -8.25 -2.87
N GLY A 59 5.86 -7.81 -3.16
CA GLY A 59 6.31 -6.47 -2.79
C GLY A 59 5.44 -5.38 -3.40
N HIS A 60 5.10 -5.51 -4.69
CA HIS A 60 4.23 -4.57 -5.40
C HIS A 60 2.86 -4.46 -4.72
N HIS A 61 2.14 -5.56 -4.53
CA HIS A 61 0.84 -5.55 -3.85
C HIS A 61 0.93 -5.06 -2.41
N PHE A 62 1.95 -5.50 -1.66
CA PHE A 62 2.15 -5.11 -0.28
C PHE A 62 2.26 -3.59 -0.16
N THR A 63 3.07 -2.94 -1.00
CA THR A 63 3.20 -1.48 -0.97
C THR A 63 2.03 -0.73 -1.57
N SER A 64 1.26 -1.33 -2.47
CA SER A 64 0.03 -0.71 -2.98
C SER A 64 -1.07 -0.63 -1.91
N ILE A 65 -1.07 -1.56 -0.95
CA ILE A 65 -2.01 -1.56 0.19
C ILE A 65 -1.43 -0.76 1.36
N ALA A 66 -0.13 -0.92 1.62
CA ALA A 66 0.56 -0.26 2.72
C ALA A 66 0.84 1.22 2.40
N GLY A 67 -0.17 2.06 2.62
CA GLY A 67 -0.09 3.51 2.52
C GLY A 67 -0.08 4.23 3.88
N THR A 68 -0.29 5.55 3.85
CA THR A 68 -0.48 6.35 5.07
C THR A 68 -1.81 6.07 5.76
N GLY A 69 -2.82 5.61 5.01
CA GLY A 69 -4.15 5.25 5.53
C GLY A 69 -4.11 4.22 6.68
N PRO A 70 -3.50 3.04 6.48
CA PRO A 70 -3.28 2.04 7.54
C PRO A 70 -2.53 2.52 8.79
N ILE A 71 -1.82 3.66 8.72
CA ILE A 71 -1.07 4.22 9.86
C ILE A 71 -1.92 5.27 10.58
N VAL A 72 -2.42 6.25 9.81
CA VAL A 72 -3.17 7.40 10.35
C VAL A 72 -4.55 6.97 10.87
N GLY A 73 -5.22 6.05 10.17
CA GLY A 73 -6.55 5.56 10.55
C GLY A 73 -6.57 4.97 11.97
N PRO A 74 -5.77 3.93 12.26
CA PRO A 74 -5.62 3.39 13.62
C PRO A 74 -5.16 4.42 14.65
N ALA A 75 -4.21 5.31 14.31
CA ALA A 75 -3.72 6.33 15.23
C ALA A 75 -4.85 7.29 15.69
N ILE A 76 -5.74 7.66 14.77
CA ILE A 76 -6.94 8.46 15.09
C ILE A 76 -8.00 7.58 15.77
N GLY A 77 -8.22 6.36 15.28
CA GLY A 77 -9.27 5.46 15.76
C GLY A 77 -9.12 5.01 17.21
N ILE A 78 -7.91 5.08 17.77
CA ILE A 78 -7.64 4.82 19.19
C ILE A 78 -8.41 5.77 20.12
N ILE A 79 -8.93 6.92 19.64
CA ILE A 79 -9.76 7.83 20.47
C ILE A 79 -10.97 7.11 21.08
N TRP A 80 -11.53 6.11 20.38
CA TRP A 80 -12.66 5.31 20.85
C TRP A 80 -12.26 4.14 21.77
N GLY A 81 -10.97 4.04 22.08
CA GLY A 81 -10.36 2.97 22.86
C GLY A 81 -9.51 2.05 21.99
N TRP A 82 -8.42 1.53 22.56
CA TRP A 82 -7.50 0.67 21.82
C TRP A 82 -8.09 -0.72 21.52
N VAL A 83 -9.00 -1.22 22.37
CA VAL A 83 -9.62 -2.55 22.17
C VAL A 83 -10.50 -2.58 20.92
N PRO A 84 -11.52 -1.70 20.74
CA PRO A 84 -12.36 -1.74 19.55
C PRO A 84 -11.57 -1.42 18.27
N ALA A 85 -10.57 -0.52 18.34
CA ALA A 85 -9.67 -0.26 17.23
C ALA A 85 -8.89 -1.51 16.82
N LEU A 86 -8.26 -2.21 17.77
CA LEU A 86 -7.49 -3.42 17.49
C LEU A 86 -8.36 -4.59 17.02
N MET A 87 -9.53 -4.77 17.63
CA MET A 87 -10.48 -5.79 17.19
C MET A 87 -10.91 -5.55 15.75
N TRP A 88 -11.15 -4.29 15.37
CA TRP A 88 -11.53 -3.97 14.01
C TRP A 88 -10.39 -4.14 13.00
N ILE A 89 -9.16 -3.74 13.35
CA ILE A 89 -7.98 -4.00 12.51
C ILE A 89 -7.81 -5.50 12.29
N PHE A 90 -7.93 -6.30 13.36
CA PHE A 90 -7.77 -7.76 13.28
C PHE A 90 -8.91 -8.44 12.53
N LEU A 91 -10.16 -8.26 12.97
CA LEU A 91 -11.32 -8.94 12.40
C LEU A 91 -11.66 -8.40 11.01
N GLY A 92 -11.58 -7.09 10.82
CA GLY A 92 -11.82 -6.45 9.52
C GLY A 92 -10.85 -6.97 8.47
N SER A 93 -9.54 -6.98 8.76
CA SER A 93 -8.55 -7.45 7.78
C SER A 93 -8.70 -8.94 7.46
N VAL A 94 -9.11 -9.78 8.42
CA VAL A 94 -9.33 -11.21 8.18
C VAL A 94 -10.61 -11.49 7.39
N PHE A 95 -11.74 -10.87 7.76
CA PHE A 95 -13.06 -11.23 7.23
C PHE A 95 -13.54 -10.34 6.07
N MET A 96 -13.05 -9.11 5.98
CA MET A 96 -13.38 -8.18 4.90
C MET A 96 -12.21 -7.98 3.96
N GLY A 97 -11.10 -7.40 4.42
CA GLY A 97 -10.00 -7.02 3.54
C GLY A 97 -9.39 -8.20 2.79
N ALA A 98 -8.94 -9.23 3.51
CA ALA A 98 -8.33 -10.41 2.89
C ALA A 98 -9.28 -11.15 1.92
N VAL A 99 -10.59 -11.18 2.22
CA VAL A 99 -11.60 -11.81 1.36
C VAL A 99 -11.84 -10.97 0.11
N HIS A 100 -11.95 -9.66 0.29
CA HIS A 100 -12.14 -8.69 -0.79
C HIS A 100 -10.97 -8.74 -1.78
N ASP A 101 -9.73 -8.64 -1.29
CA ASP A 101 -8.54 -8.62 -2.13
C ASP A 101 -8.30 -9.96 -2.82
N LEU A 102 -8.43 -11.07 -2.10
CA LEU A 102 -8.31 -12.40 -2.70
C LEU A 102 -9.42 -12.63 -3.74
N GLY A 103 -10.65 -12.24 -3.42
CA GLY A 103 -11.78 -12.37 -4.34
C GLY A 103 -11.59 -11.56 -5.61
N ALA A 104 -11.22 -10.29 -5.48
CA ALA A 104 -10.94 -9.41 -6.61
C ALA A 104 -9.80 -9.95 -7.49
N LEU A 105 -8.72 -10.42 -6.88
CA LEU A 105 -7.59 -11.01 -7.60
C LEU A 105 -8.00 -12.29 -8.35
N VAL A 106 -8.73 -13.20 -7.70
CA VAL A 106 -9.18 -14.46 -8.31
C VAL A 106 -10.14 -14.21 -9.46
N ILE A 107 -11.08 -13.28 -9.29
CA ILE A 107 -12.03 -12.90 -10.33
C ILE A 107 -11.30 -12.29 -11.51
N SER A 108 -10.37 -11.36 -11.27
CA SER A 108 -9.56 -10.74 -12.34
C SER A 108 -8.70 -11.78 -13.07
N LEU A 109 -7.98 -12.66 -12.36
CA LEU A 109 -7.16 -13.72 -12.96
C LEU A 109 -7.96 -14.66 -13.87
N ARG A 110 -9.19 -15.02 -13.47
CA ARG A 110 -10.09 -15.87 -14.27
C ARG A 110 -10.63 -15.18 -15.51
N HIS A 111 -10.67 -13.84 -15.50
CA HIS A 111 -11.06 -13.00 -16.63
C HIS A 111 -9.82 -12.36 -17.26
N LYS A 112 -8.71 -13.10 -17.34
CA LYS A 112 -7.49 -12.69 -18.07
C LYS A 112 -6.94 -11.32 -17.62
N GLY A 113 -7.06 -10.96 -16.35
CA GLY A 113 -6.53 -9.68 -15.84
C GLY A 113 -7.39 -8.45 -16.14
N HIS A 114 -8.63 -8.62 -16.60
CA HIS A 114 -9.56 -7.50 -16.77
C HIS A 114 -9.90 -6.81 -15.44
N THR A 115 -10.22 -5.51 -15.53
CA THR A 115 -10.65 -4.70 -14.38
C THR A 115 -12.05 -5.08 -13.93
N MET A 116 -12.40 -4.80 -12.66
CA MET A 116 -13.74 -5.12 -12.12
C MET A 116 -14.88 -4.44 -12.90
N ALA A 117 -14.64 -3.22 -13.42
CA ALA A 117 -15.61 -2.51 -14.25
C ALA A 117 -15.87 -3.24 -15.58
N GLU A 118 -14.80 -3.76 -16.21
CA GLU A 118 -14.91 -4.55 -17.45
C GLU A 118 -15.67 -5.86 -17.20
N ILE A 119 -15.31 -6.58 -16.13
CA ILE A 119 -15.96 -7.84 -15.74
C ILE A 119 -17.46 -7.63 -15.46
N THR A 120 -17.82 -6.54 -14.78
CA THR A 120 -19.23 -6.18 -14.56
C THR A 120 -19.97 -5.99 -15.88
N GLY A 121 -19.32 -5.41 -16.89
CA GLY A 121 -19.91 -5.25 -18.22
C GLY A 121 -20.11 -6.57 -18.97
N MET A 122 -19.18 -7.50 -18.82
CA MET A 122 -19.25 -8.83 -19.43
C MET A 122 -20.36 -9.68 -18.81
N VAL A 123 -20.58 -9.57 -17.50
CA VAL A 123 -21.55 -10.40 -16.76
C VAL A 123 -22.95 -9.80 -16.75
N MET A 124 -23.09 -8.48 -16.65
CA MET A 124 -24.39 -7.81 -16.51
C MET A 124 -24.83 -7.10 -17.79
N ASN A 125 -24.34 -5.87 -18.01
CA ASN A 125 -24.59 -5.10 -19.23
C ASN A 125 -23.64 -3.88 -19.35
N ARG A 126 -23.63 -3.24 -20.52
CA ARG A 126 -22.80 -2.07 -20.81
C ARG A 126 -23.12 -0.84 -19.96
N HIS A 127 -24.39 -0.64 -19.58
CA HIS A 127 -24.79 0.52 -18.78
C HIS A 127 -24.16 0.47 -17.39
N LEU A 128 -24.20 -0.69 -16.74
CA LEU A 128 -23.59 -0.90 -15.43
C LEU A 128 -22.07 -0.79 -15.49
N LYS A 129 -21.42 -1.29 -16.55
CA LYS A 129 -19.99 -1.05 -16.79
C LYS A 129 -19.65 0.44 -16.77
N ILE A 130 -20.41 1.26 -17.50
CA ILE A 130 -20.17 2.70 -17.58
C ILE A 130 -20.39 3.36 -16.21
N MET A 131 -21.45 2.99 -15.49
CA MET A 131 -21.71 3.52 -14.14
C MET A 131 -20.57 3.18 -13.17
N PHE A 132 -20.15 1.91 -13.12
CA PHE A 132 -19.02 1.48 -12.29
C PHE A 132 -17.72 2.19 -12.69
N PHE A 133 -17.46 2.32 -13.99
CA PHE A 133 -16.29 3.03 -14.49
C PHE A 133 -16.28 4.50 -14.02
N ILE A 134 -17.41 5.22 -14.14
CA ILE A 134 -17.52 6.62 -13.67
C ILE A 134 -17.28 6.72 -12.17
N ILE A 135 -17.86 5.82 -11.37
CA ILE A 135 -17.69 5.81 -9.92
C ILE A 135 -16.22 5.59 -9.56
N VAL A 136 -15.58 4.57 -10.14
CA VAL A 136 -14.16 4.26 -9.90
C VAL A 136 -13.27 5.41 -10.35
N PHE A 137 -13.56 6.01 -11.51
CA PHE A 137 -12.82 7.16 -12.02
C PHE A 137 -12.88 8.36 -11.06
N LEU A 138 -14.09 8.74 -10.60
CA LEU A 138 -14.27 9.84 -9.65
C LEU A 138 -13.58 9.54 -8.31
N ALA A 139 -13.67 8.29 -7.83
CA ALA A 139 -12.99 7.87 -6.60
C ALA A 139 -11.46 7.99 -6.73
N LEU A 140 -10.88 7.48 -7.81
CA LEU A 140 -9.44 7.59 -8.08
C LEU A 140 -8.99 9.05 -8.23
N LEU A 141 -9.80 9.90 -8.85
CA LEU A 141 -9.51 11.34 -8.95
C LEU A 141 -9.40 11.98 -7.56
N ILE A 142 -10.36 11.73 -6.67
CA ILE A 142 -10.33 12.25 -5.29
C ILE A 142 -9.09 11.72 -4.55
N VAL A 143 -8.80 10.43 -4.68
CA VAL A 143 -7.65 9.78 -4.04
C VAL A 143 -6.33 10.41 -4.51
N ILE A 144 -6.16 10.63 -5.81
CA ILE A 144 -4.96 11.28 -6.37
C ILE A 144 -4.84 12.71 -5.87
N ALA A 145 -5.94 13.46 -5.82
CA ALA A 145 -5.94 14.85 -5.32
C ALA A 145 -5.53 14.93 -3.84
N ILE A 146 -6.11 14.07 -2.98
CA ILE A 146 -5.79 14.03 -1.55
C ILE A 146 -4.33 13.62 -1.34
N PHE A 147 -3.86 12.55 -1.98
CA PHE A 147 -2.47 12.12 -1.82
C PHE A 147 -1.47 13.13 -2.37
N GLY A 148 -1.78 13.80 -3.48
CA GLY A 148 -0.95 14.89 -4.01
C GLY A 148 -0.76 16.01 -2.98
N LEU A 149 -1.86 16.46 -2.36
CA LEU A 149 -1.82 17.48 -1.32
C LEU A 149 -1.08 17.01 -0.06
N VAL A 150 -1.38 15.79 0.43
CA VAL A 150 -0.76 15.25 1.65
C VAL A 150 0.76 15.13 1.49
N ILE A 151 1.23 14.63 0.35
CA ILE A 151 2.68 14.53 0.07
C ILE A 151 3.29 15.93 -0.04
N ALA A 152 2.61 16.88 -0.68
CA ALA A 152 3.08 18.27 -0.76
C ALA A 152 3.24 18.93 0.63
N VAL A 153 2.31 18.67 1.54
CA VAL A 153 2.40 19.11 2.94
C VAL A 153 3.58 18.44 3.66
N ILE A 154 3.79 17.14 3.45
CA ILE A 154 4.92 16.41 4.02
C ILE A 154 6.25 16.97 3.50
N PHE A 155 6.37 17.27 2.20
CA PHE A 155 7.58 17.86 1.63
C PHE A 155 7.86 19.27 2.15
N ASN A 156 6.82 20.06 2.39
CA ASN A 156 6.99 21.37 3.00
C ASN A 156 7.45 21.27 4.46
N LYS A 157 6.87 20.34 5.24
CA LYS A 157 7.24 20.12 6.65
C LYS A 157 8.60 19.44 6.83
N TYR A 158 8.96 18.55 5.91
CA TYR A 158 10.21 17.77 5.92
C TYR A 158 10.94 17.89 4.57
N PRO A 159 11.58 19.03 4.28
CA PRO A 159 12.30 19.24 3.01
C PRO A 159 13.42 18.21 2.76
N ALA A 160 13.96 17.61 3.82
CA ALA A 160 14.95 16.54 3.73
C ALA A 160 14.42 15.25 3.05
N ALA A 161 13.10 15.04 3.00
CA ALA A 161 12.47 13.89 2.37
C ALA A 161 12.33 14.04 0.84
N VAL A 162 12.47 15.26 0.30
CA VAL A 162 12.30 15.54 -1.13
C VAL A 162 13.37 14.80 -1.95
N LEU A 163 14.64 15.05 -1.65
CA LEU A 163 15.76 14.49 -2.42
C LEU A 163 15.75 12.95 -2.48
N PRO A 164 15.57 12.20 -1.37
CA PRO A 164 15.48 10.74 -1.39
C PRO A 164 14.35 10.23 -2.30
N VAL A 165 13.17 10.86 -2.25
CA VAL A 165 12.01 10.46 -3.06
C VAL A 165 12.25 10.68 -4.55
N TRP A 166 12.87 11.80 -4.92
CA TRP A 166 13.20 12.05 -6.33
C TRP A 166 14.35 11.17 -6.83
N LEU A 167 15.37 10.89 -6.01
CA LEU A 167 16.45 9.96 -6.33
C LEU A 167 15.97 8.50 -6.43
N GLN A 168 14.86 8.16 -5.79
CA GLN A 168 14.24 6.84 -5.94
C GLN A 168 13.84 6.54 -7.38
N ILE A 169 13.42 7.55 -8.16
CA ILE A 169 12.98 7.38 -9.55
C ILE A 169 14.10 6.78 -10.42
N PRO A 170 15.30 7.39 -10.55
CA PRO A 170 16.38 6.82 -11.34
C PRO A 170 16.92 5.50 -10.74
N ILE A 171 16.95 5.34 -9.41
CA ILE A 171 17.35 4.07 -8.76
C ILE A 171 16.38 2.95 -9.16
N ALA A 172 15.08 3.20 -9.11
CA ALA A 172 14.05 2.24 -9.50
C ALA A 172 14.13 1.88 -10.99
N ILE A 173 14.34 2.87 -11.87
CA ILE A 173 14.50 2.61 -13.31
C ILE A 173 15.75 1.77 -13.59
N ALA A 174 16.87 2.08 -12.93
CA ALA A 174 18.11 1.30 -13.06
C ALA A 174 17.91 -0.15 -12.58
N MET A 175 17.24 -0.33 -11.44
CA MET A 175 16.87 -1.65 -10.92
C MET A 175 15.93 -2.40 -11.88
N GLY A 176 14.89 -1.73 -12.41
CA GLY A 176 13.94 -2.31 -13.37
C GLY A 176 14.62 -2.79 -14.66
N ARG A 177 15.57 -2.00 -15.19
CA ARG A 177 16.40 -2.40 -16.33
C ARG A 177 17.29 -3.61 -16.01
N ALA A 178 17.92 -3.63 -14.84
CA ALA A 178 18.77 -4.73 -14.42
C ALA A 178 17.99 -6.03 -14.16
N ILE A 179 16.75 -5.94 -13.65
CA ILE A 179 15.88 -7.10 -13.50
C ILE A 179 15.47 -7.67 -14.86
N ARG A 180 15.15 -6.78 -15.83
CA ARG A 180 14.77 -7.18 -17.19
C ARG A 180 15.90 -7.78 -18.01
N SER A 181 17.16 -7.42 -17.75
CA SER A 181 18.30 -8.00 -18.48
C SER A 181 18.48 -9.49 -18.21
N GLY A 182 17.78 -10.07 -17.22
CA GLY A 182 17.75 -11.51 -16.93
C GLY A 182 19.04 -12.08 -16.32
N THR A 183 20.15 -11.35 -16.42
CA THR A 183 21.50 -11.74 -16.01
C THR A 183 21.83 -11.39 -14.56
N ALA A 184 21.04 -10.52 -13.94
CA ALA A 184 21.40 -9.94 -12.66
C ALA A 184 20.74 -10.69 -11.48
N ASN A 185 21.53 -10.94 -10.44
CA ASN A 185 21.05 -11.59 -9.23
C ASN A 185 20.11 -10.64 -8.47
N LEU A 186 18.83 -11.01 -8.37
CA LEU A 186 17.77 -10.20 -7.75
C LEU A 186 18.17 -9.70 -6.36
N THR A 187 18.76 -10.56 -5.52
CA THR A 187 19.16 -10.21 -4.15
C THR A 187 20.25 -9.14 -4.15
N LYS A 188 21.24 -9.25 -5.04
CA LYS A 188 22.34 -8.27 -5.13
C LYS A 188 21.83 -6.91 -5.60
N ILE A 189 21.02 -6.87 -6.66
CA ILE A 189 20.45 -5.61 -7.16
C ILE A 189 19.60 -4.95 -6.09
N THR A 190 18.78 -5.73 -5.39
CA THR A 190 17.90 -5.22 -4.33
C THR A 190 18.71 -4.65 -3.18
N ALA A 191 19.75 -5.36 -2.72
CA ALA A 191 20.64 -4.86 -1.67
C ALA A 191 21.31 -3.54 -2.07
N ILE A 192 21.78 -3.44 -3.33
CA ILE A 192 22.38 -2.20 -3.85
C ILE A 192 21.34 -1.07 -3.90
N ALA A 193 20.14 -1.33 -4.42
CA ALA A 193 19.09 -0.32 -4.53
C ALA A 193 18.61 0.17 -3.15
N VAL A 194 18.41 -0.74 -2.19
CA VAL A 194 18.03 -0.40 -0.81
C VAL A 194 19.15 0.36 -0.09
N ALA A 195 20.41 -0.06 -0.25
CA ALA A 195 21.56 0.67 0.30
C ALA A 195 21.68 2.08 -0.31
N ALA A 196 21.48 2.21 -1.62
CA ALA A 196 21.45 3.50 -2.31
C ALA A 196 20.31 4.39 -1.79
N MET A 197 19.15 3.82 -1.46
CA MET A 197 18.04 4.55 -0.83
C MET A 197 18.37 5.03 0.58
N TYR A 198 19.03 4.23 1.41
CA TYR A 198 19.48 4.72 2.72
C TYR A 198 20.57 5.80 2.60
N GLY A 199 21.47 5.66 1.62
CA GLY A 199 22.43 6.70 1.27
C GLY A 199 21.75 7.99 0.81
N SER A 200 20.68 7.90 0.01
CA SER A 200 19.92 9.07 -0.44
C SER A 200 19.19 9.76 0.72
N ILE A 201 18.67 9.00 1.70
CA ILE A 201 18.10 9.55 2.94
C ILE A 201 19.14 10.36 3.73
N ALA A 202 20.35 9.82 3.91
CA ALA A 202 21.43 10.55 4.57
C ALA A 202 21.79 11.82 3.79
N LEU A 203 21.87 11.74 2.46
CA LEU A 203 22.14 12.90 1.61
C LEU A 203 21.03 13.96 1.72
N GLY A 204 19.75 13.55 1.74
CA GLY A 204 18.60 14.44 1.89
C GLY A 204 18.58 15.17 3.22
N TYR A 205 19.08 14.53 4.30
CA TYR A 205 19.26 15.19 5.59
C TYR A 205 20.27 16.35 5.53
N TYR A 206 21.38 16.17 4.81
CA TYR A 206 22.41 17.22 4.66
C TYR A 206 22.08 18.26 3.58
N LEU A 207 21.29 17.90 2.56
CA LEU A 207 20.88 18.76 1.46
C LEU A 207 19.35 18.88 1.38
N PRO A 208 18.71 19.56 2.35
CA PRO A 208 17.27 19.80 2.30
C PRO A 208 16.92 20.71 1.12
N LEU A 209 15.85 20.37 0.40
CA LEU A 209 15.35 21.14 -0.74
C LEU A 209 14.03 21.83 -0.40
N PRO A 210 14.05 22.97 0.30
CA PRO A 210 12.84 23.74 0.55
C PRO A 210 12.31 24.33 -0.76
N MET A 211 10.99 24.31 -0.92
CA MET A 211 10.35 24.89 -2.10
C MET A 211 9.91 26.33 -1.79
N PRO A 212 10.42 27.33 -2.52
CA PRO A 212 9.95 28.70 -2.36
C PRO A 212 8.53 28.86 -2.91
N GLU A 213 7.89 29.97 -2.54
CA GLU A 213 6.66 30.41 -3.20
C GLU A 213 7.00 30.88 -4.62
N ILE A 214 6.21 30.43 -5.61
CA ILE A 214 6.44 30.75 -7.02
C ILE A 214 5.13 31.26 -7.60
N ALA A 215 5.16 32.42 -8.26
CA ALA A 215 4.00 33.00 -8.94
C ALA A 215 2.75 33.15 -8.05
N GLY A 216 2.93 33.48 -6.77
CA GLY A 216 1.84 33.65 -5.80
C GLY A 216 1.23 32.34 -5.29
N LEU A 217 1.77 31.18 -5.68
CA LEU A 217 1.37 29.89 -5.14
C LEU A 217 2.19 29.56 -3.88
N PRO A 218 1.54 29.08 -2.81
CA PRO A 218 2.24 28.56 -1.66
C PRO A 218 3.08 27.33 -2.07
N SER A 219 4.15 27.04 -1.33
CA SER A 219 5.03 25.89 -1.58
C SER A 219 4.29 24.57 -1.77
N THR A 220 3.19 24.36 -1.02
CA THR A 220 2.33 23.17 -1.14
C THR A 220 1.60 23.11 -2.47
N GLY A 221 1.15 24.26 -3.00
CA GLY A 221 0.52 24.35 -4.32
C GLY A 221 1.51 24.02 -5.43
N VAL A 222 2.72 24.56 -5.36
CA VAL A 222 3.80 24.26 -6.32
C VAL A 222 4.13 22.76 -6.30
N TRP A 223 4.32 22.17 -5.11
CA TRP A 223 4.56 20.73 -4.98
C TRP A 223 3.41 19.88 -5.52
N THR A 224 2.17 20.27 -5.25
CA THR A 224 0.99 19.52 -5.74
C THR A 224 0.99 19.46 -7.26
N ILE A 225 1.27 20.60 -7.93
CA ILE A 225 1.35 20.64 -9.41
C ILE A 225 2.49 19.75 -9.92
N LEU A 226 3.69 19.86 -9.32
CA LEU A 226 4.83 19.02 -9.71
C LEU A 226 4.56 17.52 -9.54
N LEU A 227 3.89 17.14 -8.45
CA LEU A 227 3.51 15.75 -8.19
C LEU A 227 2.46 15.24 -9.17
N LEU A 228 1.49 16.08 -9.58
CA LEU A 228 0.50 15.71 -10.59
C LEU A 228 1.14 15.55 -11.99
N ILE A 229 2.08 16.42 -12.35
CA ILE A 229 2.88 16.26 -13.59
C ILE A 229 3.66 14.96 -13.55
N TYR A 230 4.33 14.67 -12.43
CA TYR A 230 5.03 13.40 -12.23
C TYR A 230 4.07 12.21 -12.32
N ALA A 231 2.90 12.26 -11.69
CA ALA A 231 1.91 11.18 -11.72
C ALA A 231 1.42 10.92 -13.15
N TYR A 232 1.19 11.97 -13.94
CA TYR A 232 0.86 11.84 -15.36
C TYR A 232 1.98 11.11 -16.11
N VAL A 233 3.23 11.58 -16.01
CA VAL A 233 4.37 10.92 -16.67
C VAL A 233 4.51 9.47 -16.22
N ALA A 234 4.43 9.20 -14.91
CA ALA A 234 4.54 7.86 -14.36
C ALA A 234 3.42 6.91 -14.85
N SER A 235 2.20 7.42 -15.05
CA SER A 235 1.07 6.63 -15.56
C SER A 235 1.20 6.21 -17.04
N THR A 236 2.02 6.94 -17.81
CA THR A 236 2.30 6.61 -19.22
C THR A 236 3.42 5.58 -19.38
N LEU A 237 4.22 5.36 -18.34
CA LEU A 237 5.31 4.40 -18.36
C LEU A 237 4.78 2.99 -18.06
N SER A 238 5.34 1.97 -18.72
CA SER A 238 5.06 0.57 -18.38
C SER A 238 5.35 0.31 -16.90
N VAL A 239 4.44 -0.40 -16.23
CA VAL A 239 4.52 -0.75 -14.80
C VAL A 239 5.86 -1.39 -14.44
N THR A 240 6.40 -2.23 -15.33
CA THR A 240 7.69 -2.93 -15.12
C THR A 240 8.90 -1.99 -15.09
N THR A 241 8.78 -0.80 -15.66
CA THR A 241 9.89 0.17 -15.78
C THR A 241 10.09 1.00 -14.54
N LEU A 242 9.01 1.44 -13.91
CA LEU A 242 9.06 2.37 -12.78
C LEU A 242 8.29 1.85 -11.58
N LEU A 243 6.98 1.61 -11.71
CA LEU A 243 6.10 1.31 -10.57
C LEU A 243 6.55 0.03 -9.85
N GLN A 244 6.67 -1.08 -10.57
CA GLN A 244 7.06 -2.37 -10.00
C GLN A 244 8.43 -2.35 -9.29
N PRO A 245 9.54 -1.86 -9.87
CA PRO A 245 10.81 -1.80 -9.17
C PRO A 245 10.82 -0.78 -8.02
N ARG A 246 10.14 0.36 -8.17
CA ARG A 246 9.99 1.37 -7.10
C ARG A 246 9.28 0.77 -5.89
N ASP A 247 8.16 0.10 -6.14
CA ASP A 247 7.32 -0.53 -5.13
C ASP A 247 8.07 -1.67 -4.46
N PHE A 248 8.83 -2.46 -5.21
CA PHE A 248 9.65 -3.52 -4.62
C PHE A 248 10.75 -2.98 -3.70
N ILE A 249 11.40 -1.86 -4.04
CA ILE A 249 12.35 -1.18 -3.13
C ILE A 249 11.62 -0.71 -1.87
N ASN A 250 10.46 -0.06 -2.02
CA ASN A 250 9.64 0.42 -0.90
C ASN A 250 9.20 -0.73 0.01
N ALA A 251 8.88 -1.89 -0.54
CA ALA A 251 8.45 -3.05 0.22
C ALA A 251 9.54 -3.48 1.21
N TRP A 252 10.81 -3.49 0.77
CA TRP A 252 11.94 -3.79 1.63
C TRP A 252 12.13 -2.74 2.72
N GLN A 253 12.05 -1.45 2.38
CA GLN A 253 12.18 -0.38 3.38
C GLN A 253 11.05 -0.44 4.42
N LEU A 254 9.83 -0.74 3.98
CA LEU A 254 8.67 -0.90 4.86
C LEU A 254 8.81 -2.12 5.76
N MET A 255 9.29 -3.26 5.24
CA MET A 255 9.57 -4.45 6.06
C MET A 255 10.65 -4.16 7.11
N VAL A 256 11.72 -3.43 6.76
CA VAL A 256 12.75 -3.01 7.72
C VAL A 256 12.15 -2.08 8.77
N ALA A 257 11.39 -1.07 8.37
CA ALA A 257 10.75 -0.13 9.30
C ALA A 257 9.79 -0.86 10.25
N MET A 258 8.95 -1.76 9.75
CA MET A 258 8.04 -2.57 10.56
C MET A 258 8.80 -3.48 11.53
N GLY A 259 9.88 -4.12 11.08
CA GLY A 259 10.75 -4.93 11.94
C GLY A 259 11.38 -4.12 13.08
N LEU A 260 11.89 -2.93 12.78
CA LEU A 260 12.43 -2.01 13.79
C LEU A 260 11.37 -1.52 14.76
N LEU A 261 10.14 -1.22 14.30
CA LEU A 261 9.03 -0.83 15.17
C LEU A 261 8.64 -1.96 16.12
N VAL A 262 8.49 -3.19 15.61
CA VAL A 262 8.18 -4.36 16.44
C VAL A 262 9.28 -4.59 17.47
N LEU A 263 10.55 -4.59 17.05
CA LEU A 263 11.70 -4.73 17.95
C LEU A 263 11.75 -3.60 18.99
N GLY A 264 11.42 -2.37 18.60
CA GLY A 264 11.29 -1.22 19.50
C GLY A 264 10.23 -1.45 20.57
N VAL A 265 9.08 -2.04 20.22
CA VAL A 265 8.03 -2.41 21.20
C VAL A 265 8.52 -3.48 22.18
N PHE A 266 9.27 -4.49 21.72
CA PHE A 266 9.83 -5.52 22.59
C PHE A 266 10.86 -4.97 23.59
N ILE A 267 11.71 -4.02 23.16
CA ILE A 267 12.75 -3.43 24.01
C ILE A 267 12.17 -2.38 24.96
N ALA A 268 11.38 -1.44 24.43
CA ALA A 268 10.85 -0.33 25.22
C ALA A 268 9.64 -0.72 26.09
N ALA A 269 8.92 -1.78 25.70
CA ALA A 269 7.73 -2.29 26.37
C ALA A 269 6.76 -1.19 26.86
N PRO A 270 6.36 -0.23 25.98
CA PRO A 270 5.61 0.95 26.39
C PRO A 270 4.27 0.58 27.02
N VAL A 271 3.87 1.36 28.02
CA VAL A 271 2.54 1.24 28.64
C VAL A 271 1.50 1.82 27.68
N MET A 272 0.37 1.12 27.51
CA MET A 272 -0.73 1.64 26.72
C MET A 272 -1.39 2.80 27.46
N VAL A 273 -1.18 4.02 26.96
CA VAL A 273 -1.75 5.26 27.55
C VAL A 273 -3.23 5.41 27.21
N ALA A 274 -3.66 4.87 26.06
CA ALA A 274 -5.04 4.95 25.64
C ALA A 274 -5.96 4.07 26.52
N PRO A 275 -7.18 4.54 26.85
CA PRO A 275 -8.15 3.71 27.56
C PRO A 275 -8.55 2.49 26.73
N ALA A 276 -8.94 1.40 27.39
CA ALA A 276 -9.38 0.19 26.71
C ALA A 276 -10.65 0.42 25.87
N PHE A 277 -11.60 1.15 26.45
CA PHE A 277 -12.84 1.57 25.80
C PHE A 277 -13.09 3.04 26.09
N ASN A 278 -13.49 3.79 25.07
CA ASN A 278 -13.94 5.17 25.20
C ASN A 278 -15.00 5.45 24.13
N LEU A 279 -16.19 4.88 24.28
CA LEU A 279 -17.21 4.88 23.22
C LEU A 279 -17.89 6.25 22.99
N SER A 280 -17.61 7.24 23.84
CA SER A 280 -18.10 8.61 23.70
C SER A 280 -17.02 9.62 24.10
N PRO A 281 -15.94 9.73 23.32
CA PRO A 281 -14.91 10.74 23.55
C PRO A 281 -15.53 12.14 23.37
N GLU A 282 -15.09 13.09 24.20
CA GLU A 282 -15.55 14.48 24.08
C GLU A 282 -15.14 15.05 22.71
N GLY A 283 -16.12 15.62 21.99
CA GLY A 283 -15.92 16.19 20.65
C GLY A 283 -15.79 15.17 19.51
N ALA A 284 -15.85 13.86 19.78
CA ALA A 284 -15.81 12.83 18.74
C ALA A 284 -17.22 12.42 18.27
N PRO A 285 -17.38 12.03 16.99
CA PRO A 285 -18.63 11.48 16.52
C PRO A 285 -18.89 10.09 17.14
N PRO A 286 -20.14 9.56 17.05
CA PRO A 286 -20.47 8.24 17.57
C PRO A 286 -19.53 7.16 17.05
N TRP A 287 -19.11 6.23 17.90
CA TRP A 287 -18.15 5.19 17.52
C TRP A 287 -18.64 4.32 16.35
N MET A 288 -19.95 4.10 16.23
CA MET A 288 -20.59 3.45 15.08
C MET A 288 -21.28 4.52 14.21
N PRO A 289 -20.99 4.62 12.89
CA PRO A 289 -20.07 3.81 12.10
C PRO A 289 -18.63 4.36 12.01
N PHE A 290 -18.33 5.48 12.69
CA PHE A 290 -17.11 6.26 12.41
C PHE A 290 -15.80 5.52 12.71
N LEU A 291 -15.74 4.68 13.75
CA LEU A 291 -14.55 3.86 14.02
C LEU A 291 -14.20 2.97 12.83
N PHE A 292 -15.21 2.32 12.24
CA PHE A 292 -15.05 1.41 11.11
C PHE A 292 -14.59 2.15 9.85
N ILE A 293 -15.15 3.34 9.62
CA ILE A 293 -14.82 4.21 8.48
C ILE A 293 -13.41 4.80 8.65
N THR A 294 -13.05 5.28 9.84
CA THR A 294 -11.75 5.90 10.12
C THR A 294 -10.60 4.91 9.96
N ILE A 295 -10.81 3.64 10.37
CA ILE A 295 -9.79 2.59 10.27
C ILE A 295 -9.96 1.77 8.97
N ALA A 296 -10.84 2.17 8.04
CA ALA A 296 -11.14 1.39 6.84
C ALA A 296 -9.89 1.04 6.02
N CYS A 297 -9.01 2.00 5.74
CA CYS A 297 -7.81 1.76 4.93
C CYS A 297 -6.81 0.76 5.53
N GLY A 298 -6.93 0.39 6.81
CA GLY A 298 -6.10 -0.63 7.44
C GLY A 298 -6.83 -1.95 7.72
N ALA A 299 -8.15 -1.98 7.58
CA ALA A 299 -9.00 -3.13 7.90
C ALA A 299 -9.71 -3.72 6.67
N ILE A 300 -9.85 -2.96 5.58
CA ILE A 300 -10.54 -3.37 4.35
C ILE A 300 -9.59 -3.19 3.16
#